data_AF-A0A3A8PPA7-F1
#
_entry.id   AF-A0A3A8PPA7-F1
#
_cell.length_a   1.000
_cell.length_b   1.000
_cell.length_c   1.000
_cell.angle_alpha   90.00
_cell.angle_beta   90.00
_cell.angle_gamma   90.00
#
_symmetry.space_group_name_H-M   'P 1'
#
loop_
_entity.id
_entity.type
_entity.pdbx_description
1 polymer ?
#
loop_
_entity_poly.entity_id
_entity_poly.type
_entity_poly.pdbx_seq_one_letter_code
_entity_poly.pdbx_strand_id
1 'polypeptide(L)'
;MAQAYFRHLNYSLGDEDSRVELHALPADARHVVAVAGSGGRVVPLLARAPRKVTCVDISDTQLALTELRVAALRQLNHTEYLGLLGYEAMSIQRRLELLSSLPLSGPARTALEPVRQAVQDGERIVYLGRFEGMLRTLSRFVGLFTGKRGQRMFDQPDVAGQRTYLDAGFPKAAWKLVLLLMGNSAVLNSLLYRGDFPKKNRPESAFRIYWDLFDRLFRTLPVRSSFFLQLVFFGELRYPEGYPIECDADVFLAAQRAARNADIQYVRGDIIQHVQEQRDVDFVSLSDVPSFLPPDRERDFLNAMKPGLTPEALVVTRGHLRVASPEVQGYDVVSERYSDAIAQERTQLWRIHFYQRRS
;
A
#
# COMPACT_ATOMS: atom_id res chain seq x y z
N MET A 1 -24.62 12.41 5.62
CA MET A 1 -24.82 12.05 4.18
C MET A 1 -23.51 11.76 3.42
N ALA A 2 -22.31 11.98 3.98
CA ALA A 2 -21.03 11.61 3.34
C ALA A 2 -20.71 10.09 3.35
N GLN A 3 -21.41 9.28 4.14
CA GLN A 3 -21.18 7.83 4.24
C GLN A 3 -21.62 7.01 3.00
N ALA A 4 -22.39 7.60 2.07
CA ALA A 4 -22.91 6.89 0.91
C ALA A 4 -21.98 6.88 -0.32
N TYR A 5 -20.92 7.71 -0.35
CA TYR A 5 -20.13 7.94 -1.57
C TYR A 5 -18.83 7.11 -1.69
N PHE A 6 -18.47 6.31 -0.69
CA PHE A 6 -17.25 5.48 -0.70
C PHE A 6 -17.43 4.11 -1.37
N ARG A 7 -18.26 3.99 -2.41
CA ARG A 7 -18.53 2.66 -3.02
C ARG A 7 -17.29 2.03 -3.70
N HIS A 8 -16.20 2.76 -3.97
CA HIS A 8 -15.06 2.25 -4.75
C HIS A 8 -13.63 2.63 -4.31
N LEU A 9 -13.45 3.46 -3.26
CA LEU A 9 -12.11 3.79 -2.76
C LEU A 9 -11.70 2.85 -1.63
N ASN A 10 -10.90 1.83 -1.95
CA ASN A 10 -10.48 0.82 -0.98
C ASN A 10 -9.43 1.38 -0.01
N TYR A 11 -8.45 2.10 -0.53
CA TYR A 11 -7.39 2.75 0.24
C TYR A 11 -6.95 4.01 -0.47
N SER A 12 -6.48 5.00 0.29
CA SER A 12 -5.95 6.26 -0.27
C SER A 12 -4.51 6.52 0.13
N LEU A 13 -4.09 6.13 1.34
CA LEU A 13 -2.70 6.00 1.76
C LEU A 13 -2.05 4.78 1.12
N GLY A 14 -2.78 3.66 1.12
CA GLY A 14 -2.26 2.34 0.80
C GLY A 14 -2.03 1.51 2.06
N ASP A 15 -2.01 0.19 1.90
CA ASP A 15 -1.90 -0.80 2.97
C ASP A 15 -0.58 -1.58 2.95
N GLU A 16 0.35 -1.18 2.08
CA GLU A 16 1.64 -1.85 1.90
C GLU A 16 2.81 -0.86 1.88
N ASP A 17 3.98 -1.30 2.34
CA ASP A 17 5.22 -0.54 2.21
C ASP A 17 5.87 -0.81 0.84
N SER A 18 5.94 0.23 0.00
CA SER A 18 6.46 0.14 -1.36
C SER A 18 7.98 0.25 -1.46
N ARG A 19 8.71 0.30 -0.33
CA ARG A 19 10.19 0.24 -0.30
C ARG A 19 10.71 -1.04 -0.94
N VAL A 20 9.95 -2.13 -0.81
CA VAL A 20 10.32 -3.44 -1.33
C VAL A 20 10.43 -3.41 -2.86
N GLU A 21 9.41 -2.92 -3.56
CA GLU A 21 9.46 -2.80 -5.01
C GLU A 21 10.41 -1.70 -5.48
N LEU A 22 10.52 -0.59 -4.76
CA LEU A 22 11.52 0.45 -5.06
C LEU A 22 12.94 -0.13 -5.06
N HIS A 23 13.26 -0.99 -4.09
CA HIS A 23 14.57 -1.64 -3.99
C HIS A 23 14.79 -2.68 -5.10
N ALA A 24 13.75 -3.44 -5.44
CA ALA A 24 13.85 -4.51 -6.43
C ALA A 24 13.83 -4.02 -7.89
N LEU A 25 13.22 -2.87 -8.18
CA LEU A 25 13.11 -2.33 -9.53
C LEU A 25 14.48 -1.84 -10.05
N PRO A 26 14.99 -2.38 -11.17
CA PRO A 26 16.19 -1.86 -11.81
C PRO A 26 16.02 -0.39 -12.25
N ALA A 27 17.12 0.37 -12.25
CA ALA A 27 17.11 1.70 -12.82
C ALA A 27 16.85 1.64 -14.33
N ASP A 28 16.19 2.67 -14.87
CA ASP A 28 15.97 2.88 -16.30
C ASP A 28 15.24 1.73 -17.02
N ALA A 29 14.40 0.97 -16.29
CA ALA A 29 13.54 -0.06 -16.86
C ALA A 29 12.70 0.48 -18.04
N ARG A 30 12.51 -0.32 -19.10
CA ARG A 30 11.79 0.16 -20.29
C ARG A 30 10.32 0.33 -19.99
N HIS A 31 9.70 -0.69 -19.39
CA HIS A 31 8.27 -0.67 -19.10
C HIS A 31 7.97 -1.36 -17.78
N VAL A 32 7.39 -0.59 -16.86
CA VAL A 32 6.88 -1.04 -15.57
C VAL A 32 5.36 -1.08 -15.63
N VAL A 33 4.76 -2.19 -15.23
CA VAL A 33 3.30 -2.30 -15.05
C VAL A 33 3.00 -2.50 -13.56
N ALA A 34 2.12 -1.70 -12.99
CA ALA A 34 1.81 -1.78 -11.56
C ALA A 34 0.32 -1.65 -11.30
N VAL A 35 -0.17 -2.36 -10.28
CA VAL A 35 -1.48 -2.05 -9.70
C VAL A 35 -1.42 -0.60 -9.20
N ALA A 36 -2.35 0.22 -9.68
CA ALA A 36 -2.31 1.66 -9.44
C ALA A 36 -2.44 1.95 -7.95
N GLY A 37 -3.44 1.35 -7.29
CA GLY A 37 -3.55 1.34 -5.84
C GLY A 37 -3.55 2.75 -5.22
N SER A 38 -4.30 3.66 -5.85
CA SER A 38 -4.33 5.11 -5.53
C SER A 38 -3.02 5.87 -5.77
N GLY A 39 -1.95 5.20 -6.20
CA GLY A 39 -0.69 5.80 -6.67
C GLY A 39 0.45 5.81 -5.66
N GLY A 40 0.19 5.49 -4.39
CA GLY A 40 1.24 5.44 -3.35
C GLY A 40 2.35 4.42 -3.64
N ARG A 41 2.03 3.39 -4.43
CA ARG A 41 2.98 2.40 -4.93
C ARG A 41 3.67 2.78 -6.22
N VAL A 42 3.03 3.65 -7.01
CA VAL A 42 3.51 4.07 -8.34
C VAL A 42 4.58 5.16 -8.20
N VAL A 43 4.38 6.13 -7.30
CA VAL A 43 5.33 7.24 -7.09
C VAL A 43 6.75 6.74 -6.77
N PRO A 44 6.95 5.77 -5.85
CA PRO A 44 8.28 5.23 -5.61
C PRO A 44 8.90 4.54 -6.83
N LEU A 45 8.12 3.83 -7.66
CA LEU A 45 8.65 3.19 -8.86
C LEU A 45 9.20 4.21 -9.87
N LEU A 46 8.58 5.39 -9.98
CA LEU A 46 9.07 6.48 -10.82
C LEU A 46 10.47 6.96 -10.38
N ALA A 47 10.85 6.83 -9.11
CA ALA A 47 12.18 7.20 -8.63
C ALA A 47 13.31 6.37 -9.26
N ARG A 48 13.00 5.24 -9.90
CA ARG A 48 13.94 4.42 -10.67
C ARG A 48 14.01 4.79 -12.15
N ALA A 49 13.38 5.90 -12.54
CA ALA A 49 13.39 6.45 -13.90
C ALA A 49 12.97 5.48 -15.03
N PRO A 50 11.89 4.70 -14.88
CA PRO A 50 11.39 3.88 -15.98
C PRO A 50 10.98 4.75 -17.18
N ARG A 51 11.17 4.24 -18.40
CA ARG A 51 10.76 4.96 -19.63
C ARG A 51 9.24 5.03 -19.76
N LYS A 52 8.56 3.94 -19.40
CA LYS A 52 7.11 3.81 -19.41
C LYS A 52 6.61 3.19 -18.10
N VAL A 53 5.54 3.75 -17.55
CA VAL A 53 4.79 3.18 -16.43
C VAL A 53 3.33 3.05 -16.81
N THR A 54 2.79 1.84 -16.76
CA THR A 54 1.36 1.61 -16.93
C THR A 54 0.72 1.26 -15.58
N CYS A 55 -0.13 2.15 -15.11
CA CYS A 55 -0.90 2.01 -13.87
C CYS A 55 -2.22 1.30 -14.22
N VAL A 56 -2.40 0.07 -13.75
CA VAL A 56 -3.60 -0.72 -14.01
C VAL A 56 -4.44 -0.85 -12.74
N ASP A 57 -5.74 -0.62 -12.82
CA ASP A 57 -6.66 -0.86 -11.70
C ASP A 57 -8.06 -1.17 -12.20
N ILE A 58 -8.86 -1.85 -11.40
CA ILE A 58 -10.29 -2.05 -11.72
C ILE A 58 -11.15 -0.85 -11.27
N SER A 59 -10.61 -0.03 -10.36
CA SER A 59 -11.29 1.14 -9.79
C SER A 59 -10.87 2.44 -10.45
N ASP A 60 -11.83 3.12 -11.08
CA ASP A 60 -11.64 4.44 -11.67
C ASP A 60 -11.18 5.47 -10.63
N THR A 61 -11.68 5.37 -9.39
CA THR A 61 -11.30 6.30 -8.32
C THR A 61 -9.84 6.11 -7.88
N GLN A 62 -9.35 4.86 -7.86
CA GLN A 62 -7.93 4.60 -7.56
C GLN A 62 -7.02 5.07 -8.69
N LEU A 63 -7.43 4.90 -9.95
CA LEU A 63 -6.71 5.48 -11.09
C LEU A 63 -6.70 7.01 -11.04
N ALA A 64 -7.84 7.63 -10.72
CA ALA A 64 -7.92 9.08 -10.61
C ALA A 64 -7.04 9.64 -9.48
N LEU A 65 -6.96 8.97 -8.32
CA LEU A 65 -6.02 9.34 -7.26
C LEU A 65 -4.56 9.12 -7.66
N THR A 66 -4.29 8.10 -8.46
CA THR A 66 -2.96 7.89 -9.06
C THR A 66 -2.60 9.04 -9.98
N GLU A 67 -3.53 9.46 -10.85
CA GLU A 67 -3.36 10.62 -11.72
C GLU A 67 -3.14 11.90 -10.91
N LEU A 68 -3.89 12.10 -9.81
CA LEU A 68 -3.69 13.21 -8.88
C LEU A 68 -2.28 13.22 -8.30
N ARG A 69 -1.79 12.10 -7.79
CA ARG A 69 -0.43 11.99 -7.23
C ARG A 69 0.63 12.30 -8.27
N VAL A 70 0.50 11.79 -9.50
CA VAL A 70 1.45 12.05 -10.59
C VAL A 70 1.40 13.51 -11.05
N ALA A 71 0.21 14.10 -11.15
CA ALA A 71 0.03 15.51 -11.47
C ALA A 71 0.65 16.41 -10.39
N ALA A 72 0.41 16.09 -9.12
CA ALA A 72 1.00 16.77 -7.97
C ALA A 72 2.52 16.65 -7.97
N LEU A 73 3.04 15.44 -8.20
CA LEU A 73 4.47 15.17 -8.31
C LEU A 73 5.14 16.02 -9.40
N ARG A 74 4.46 16.25 -10.54
CA ARG A 74 4.99 17.06 -11.65
C ARG A 74 5.00 18.57 -11.38
N GLN A 75 4.09 19.07 -10.54
CA GLN A 75 3.87 20.52 -10.39
C GLN A 75 4.29 21.10 -9.04
N LEU A 76 4.15 20.32 -7.96
CA LEU A 76 4.29 20.81 -6.61
C LEU A 76 5.71 20.58 -6.08
N ASN A 77 6.13 21.42 -5.14
CA ASN A 77 7.29 21.07 -4.32
C ASN A 77 6.92 20.00 -3.28
N HIS A 78 7.92 19.43 -2.61
CA HIS A 78 7.75 18.34 -1.65
C HIS A 78 6.80 18.72 -0.49
N THR A 79 6.96 19.90 0.10
CA THR A 79 6.10 20.39 1.19
C THR A 79 4.64 20.53 0.75
N GLU A 80 4.40 21.08 -0.45
CA GLU A 80 3.05 21.21 -1.01
C GLU A 80 2.43 19.85 -1.31
N TYR A 81 3.22 18.90 -1.83
CA TYR A 81 2.77 17.53 -2.07
C TYR A 81 2.32 16.84 -0.77
N LEU A 82 3.14 16.94 0.30
CA LEU A 82 2.81 16.36 1.61
C LEU A 82 1.55 17.00 2.22
N GLY A 83 1.43 18.33 2.15
CA GLY A 83 0.28 19.05 2.68
C GLY A 83 -1.02 18.85 1.87
N LEU A 84 -0.90 18.71 0.54
CA LEU A 84 -2.02 18.38 -0.34
C LEU A 84 -2.62 17.02 0.04
N LEU A 85 -1.79 15.99 0.13
CA LEU A 85 -2.24 14.64 0.51
C LEU A 85 -2.68 14.56 1.98
N GLY A 86 -2.14 15.44 2.83
CA GLY A 86 -2.49 15.55 4.24
C GLY A 86 -1.62 14.69 5.15
N TYR A 87 -0.38 14.42 4.73
CA TYR A 87 0.68 13.98 5.63
C TYR A 87 1.02 15.10 6.62
N GLU A 88 1.18 16.31 6.08
CA GLU A 88 1.53 17.50 6.83
C GLU A 88 0.35 18.47 6.97
N ALA A 89 0.45 19.36 7.95
CA ALA A 89 -0.57 20.38 8.18
C ALA A 89 -0.66 21.38 7.02
N MET A 90 -1.88 21.65 6.57
CA MET A 90 -2.18 22.63 5.52
C MET A 90 -3.62 23.12 5.71
N SER A 91 -3.88 24.40 5.44
CA SER A 91 -5.23 24.95 5.49
C SER A 91 -6.11 24.30 4.42
N ILE A 92 -7.41 24.15 4.72
CA ILE A 92 -8.39 23.60 3.77
C ILE A 92 -8.39 24.42 2.47
N GLN A 93 -8.36 25.74 2.59
CA GLN A 93 -8.31 26.67 1.46
C GLN A 93 -7.10 26.38 0.55
N ARG A 94 -5.88 26.26 1.12
CA ARG A 94 -4.69 25.97 0.33
C ARG A 94 -4.74 24.58 -0.31
N ARG A 95 -5.27 23.58 0.40
CA ARG A 95 -5.42 22.23 -0.15
C ARG A 95 -6.38 22.22 -1.36
N LEU A 96 -7.50 22.93 -1.27
CA LEU A 96 -8.47 23.07 -2.36
C LEU A 96 -7.91 23.85 -3.56
N GLU A 97 -7.11 24.90 -3.31
CA GLU A 97 -6.39 25.61 -4.37
C GLU A 97 -5.45 24.69 -5.14
N LEU A 98 -4.57 23.98 -4.42
CA LEU A 98 -3.64 23.02 -5.01
C LEU A 98 -4.38 21.94 -5.79
N LEU A 99 -5.42 21.34 -5.21
CA LEU A 99 -6.24 20.32 -5.88
C LEU A 99 -6.89 20.84 -7.17
N SER A 100 -7.22 22.13 -7.22
CA SER A 100 -7.86 22.75 -8.39
C SER A 100 -6.87 23.12 -9.49
N SER A 101 -5.62 23.42 -9.13
CA SER A 101 -4.58 23.79 -10.10
C SER A 101 -3.99 22.59 -10.85
N LEU A 102 -4.15 21.37 -10.33
CA LEU A 102 -3.59 20.18 -10.97
C LEU A 102 -4.23 19.89 -12.34
N PRO A 103 -3.44 19.53 -13.36
CA PRO A 103 -3.89 19.25 -14.72
C PRO A 103 -4.41 17.82 -14.81
N LEU A 104 -5.59 17.60 -14.24
CA LEU A 104 -6.28 16.31 -14.27
C LEU A 104 -7.17 16.20 -15.51
N SER A 105 -7.25 14.99 -16.06
CA SER A 105 -8.16 14.58 -17.11
C SER A 105 -9.62 14.80 -16.69
N GLY A 106 -10.52 15.00 -17.65
CA GLY A 106 -11.95 15.12 -17.39
C GLY A 106 -12.52 13.96 -16.55
N PRO A 107 -12.25 12.69 -16.92
CA PRO A 107 -12.66 11.54 -16.14
C PRO A 107 -12.12 11.54 -14.70
N ALA A 108 -10.82 11.86 -14.51
CA ALA A 108 -10.24 11.91 -13.17
C ALA A 108 -10.85 13.03 -12.31
N ARG A 109 -11.10 14.22 -12.87
CA ARG A 109 -11.78 15.31 -12.14
C ARG A 109 -13.15 14.86 -11.63
N THR A 110 -13.96 14.24 -12.49
CA THR A 110 -15.28 13.72 -12.12
C THR A 110 -15.18 12.65 -11.03
N ALA A 111 -14.26 11.69 -11.19
CA ALA A 111 -14.05 10.62 -10.21
C ALA A 111 -13.54 11.13 -8.85
N LEU A 112 -12.87 12.28 -8.81
CA LEU A 112 -12.31 12.91 -7.62
C LEU A 112 -13.25 13.94 -6.95
N GLU A 113 -14.43 14.19 -7.49
CA GLU A 113 -15.38 15.13 -6.87
C GLU A 113 -15.73 14.76 -5.41
N PRO A 114 -15.93 13.47 -5.06
CA PRO A 114 -16.13 13.08 -3.67
C PRO A 114 -14.90 13.34 -2.78
N VAL A 115 -13.69 13.23 -3.34
CA VAL A 115 -12.43 13.54 -2.64
C VAL A 115 -12.34 15.05 -2.37
N ARG A 116 -12.69 15.87 -3.36
CA ARG A 116 -12.77 17.33 -3.21
C ARG A 116 -13.76 17.74 -2.12
N GLN A 117 -14.96 17.16 -2.13
CA GLN A 117 -15.97 17.43 -1.09
C GLN A 117 -15.46 17.04 0.30
N ALA A 118 -14.83 15.87 0.43
CA ALA A 118 -14.29 15.44 1.72
C ALA A 118 -13.18 16.39 2.21
N VAL A 119 -12.31 16.88 1.32
CA VAL A 119 -11.30 17.90 1.65
C VAL A 119 -11.96 19.20 2.11
N GLN A 120 -13.02 19.65 1.44
CA GLN A 120 -13.79 20.84 1.85
C GLN A 120 -14.41 20.66 3.24
N ASP A 121 -14.83 19.45 3.58
CA ASP A 121 -15.36 19.09 4.90
C ASP A 121 -14.25 18.92 5.97
N GLY A 122 -12.99 19.15 5.61
CA GLY A 122 -11.83 19.13 6.51
C GLY A 122 -11.08 17.81 6.59
N GLU A 123 -11.48 16.80 5.82
CA GLU A 123 -10.76 15.52 5.77
C GLU A 123 -9.42 15.65 5.01
N ARG A 124 -8.51 14.72 5.31
CA ARG A 124 -7.19 14.61 4.64
C ARG A 124 -7.22 13.45 3.67
N ILE A 125 -6.67 13.63 2.46
CA ILE A 125 -6.78 12.65 1.35
C ILE A 125 -6.29 11.27 1.78
N VAL A 126 -5.18 11.21 2.52
CA VAL A 126 -4.58 9.96 3.02
C VAL A 126 -5.45 9.15 4.00
N TYR A 127 -6.59 9.65 4.48
CA TYR A 127 -7.50 8.88 5.36
C TYR A 127 -8.89 8.62 4.75
N LEU A 128 -9.07 8.88 3.46
CA LEU A 128 -10.36 8.74 2.77
C LEU A 128 -10.70 7.30 2.37
N GLY A 129 -9.73 6.39 2.33
CA GLY A 129 -10.01 5.01 1.98
C GLY A 129 -10.69 4.20 3.08
N ARG A 130 -11.31 3.09 2.68
CA ARG A 130 -11.99 2.17 3.60
C ARG A 130 -11.03 1.52 4.59
N PHE A 131 -9.84 1.14 4.12
CA PHE A 131 -8.80 0.55 4.95
C PHE A 131 -8.41 1.50 6.10
N GLU A 132 -8.15 2.77 5.79
CA GLU A 132 -7.78 3.79 6.76
C GLU A 132 -8.96 4.11 7.69
N GLY A 133 -10.19 4.15 7.17
CA GLY A 133 -11.42 4.27 7.96
C GLY A 133 -11.60 3.13 8.97
N MET A 134 -11.32 1.89 8.56
CA MET A 134 -11.30 0.73 9.46
C MET A 134 -10.25 0.92 10.54
N LEU A 135 -9.00 1.25 10.19
CA LEU A 135 -7.93 1.40 11.17
C LEU A 135 -8.19 2.54 12.16
N ARG A 136 -8.79 3.65 11.72
CA ARG A 136 -9.27 4.74 12.58
C ARG A 136 -10.37 4.30 13.55
N THR A 137 -11.18 3.33 13.16
CA THR A 137 -12.18 2.72 14.06
C THR A 137 -11.51 1.77 15.03
N LEU A 138 -10.60 0.92 14.54
CA LEU A 138 -9.81 0.00 15.34
C LEU A 138 -9.00 0.72 16.42
N SER A 139 -8.39 1.86 16.11
CA SER A 139 -7.58 2.61 17.06
C SER A 139 -8.35 3.08 18.28
N ARG A 140 -9.65 3.36 18.14
CA ARG A 140 -10.53 3.68 19.28
C ARG A 140 -10.70 2.47 20.20
N PHE A 141 -10.85 1.27 19.64
CA PHE A 141 -10.91 0.03 20.41
C PHE A 141 -9.56 -0.28 21.07
N VAL A 142 -8.46 -0.17 20.32
CA VAL A 142 -7.10 -0.34 20.86
C VAL A 142 -6.87 0.62 22.02
N GLY A 143 -7.24 1.89 21.86
CA GLY A 143 -7.15 2.91 22.89
C GLY A 143 -8.03 2.61 24.12
N LEU A 144 -9.25 2.10 23.91
CA LEU A 144 -10.15 1.71 25.00
C LEU A 144 -9.57 0.59 25.86
N PHE A 145 -8.98 -0.44 25.24
CA PHE A 145 -8.47 -1.62 25.97
C PHE A 145 -7.04 -1.43 26.50
N THR A 146 -6.15 -0.85 25.70
CA THR A 146 -4.72 -0.74 26.06
C THR A 146 -4.36 0.61 26.69
N GLY A 147 -5.18 1.64 26.47
CA GLY A 147 -5.00 2.99 27.01
C GLY A 147 -3.63 3.60 26.72
N LYS A 148 -3.18 4.48 27.61
CA LYS A 148 -1.85 5.10 27.54
C LYS A 148 -0.72 4.05 27.56
N ARG A 149 -0.93 2.88 28.19
CA ARG A 149 0.09 1.82 28.24
C ARG A 149 0.34 1.21 26.85
N GLY A 150 -0.67 1.05 26.01
CA GLY A 150 -0.45 0.63 24.62
C GLY A 150 0.36 1.67 23.84
N GLN A 151 -0.02 2.95 23.98
CA GLN A 151 0.60 4.07 23.27
C GLN A 151 2.06 4.32 23.70
N ARG A 152 2.41 4.06 24.97
CA ARG A 152 3.79 4.18 25.49
C ARG A 152 4.83 3.30 24.77
N MET A 153 4.41 2.33 23.95
CA MET A 153 5.32 1.64 23.04
C MET A 153 6.00 2.60 22.06
N PHE A 154 5.30 3.66 21.64
CA PHE A 154 5.83 4.69 20.75
C PHE A 154 6.70 5.72 21.48
N ASP A 155 6.80 5.68 22.80
CA ASP A 155 7.71 6.56 23.56
C ASP A 155 9.10 5.94 23.75
N GLN A 156 9.27 4.68 23.33
CA GLN A 156 10.54 3.98 23.50
C GLN A 156 11.58 4.51 22.49
N PRO A 157 12.83 4.75 22.93
CA PRO A 157 13.84 5.42 22.10
C PRO A 157 14.35 4.55 20.95
N ASP A 158 14.32 3.23 21.12
CA ASP A 158 14.83 2.27 20.15
C ASP A 158 14.14 0.90 20.31
N VAL A 159 14.51 -0.04 19.44
CA VAL A 159 13.95 -1.40 19.44
C VAL A 159 14.31 -2.18 20.72
N ALA A 160 15.45 -1.91 21.37
CA ALA A 160 15.82 -2.58 22.62
C ALA A 160 14.94 -2.13 23.80
N GLY A 161 14.67 -0.82 23.90
CA GLY A 161 13.70 -0.23 24.81
C GLY A 161 12.28 -0.74 24.53
N GLN A 162 11.88 -0.85 23.25
CA GLN A 162 10.61 -1.45 22.85
C GLN A 162 10.48 -2.90 23.34
N ARG A 163 11.51 -3.74 23.18
CA ARG A 163 11.50 -5.13 23.67
C ARG A 163 11.35 -5.19 25.18
N THR A 164 12.11 -4.38 25.91
CA THR A 164 12.04 -4.28 27.37
C THR A 164 10.64 -3.85 27.83
N TYR A 165 10.08 -2.82 27.18
CA TYR A 165 8.73 -2.36 27.48
C TYR A 165 7.66 -3.38 27.09
N LEU A 166 7.81 -4.05 25.96
CA LEU A 166 6.92 -5.12 25.52
C LEU A 166 6.84 -6.20 26.59
N ASP A 167 7.98 -6.61 27.17
CA ASP A 167 8.05 -7.71 28.11
C ASP A 167 7.60 -7.35 29.54
N ALA A 168 7.90 -6.14 30.02
CA ALA A 168 7.60 -5.75 31.40
C ALA A 168 6.43 -4.75 31.56
N GLY A 169 6.10 -3.96 30.54
CA GLY A 169 5.23 -2.78 30.67
C GLY A 169 3.97 -2.79 29.79
N PHE A 170 4.02 -3.42 28.62
CA PHE A 170 2.93 -3.42 27.65
C PHE A 170 1.73 -4.25 28.15
N PRO A 171 0.48 -3.80 27.94
CA PRO A 171 -0.70 -4.48 28.45
C PRO A 171 -1.06 -5.72 27.59
N LYS A 172 -0.22 -6.76 27.61
CA LYS A 172 -0.34 -7.97 26.77
C LYS A 172 -1.71 -8.65 26.89
N ALA A 173 -2.32 -8.69 28.07
CA ALA A 173 -3.64 -9.30 28.28
C ALA A 173 -4.76 -8.50 27.57
N ALA A 174 -4.73 -7.17 27.66
CA ALA A 174 -5.68 -6.31 26.95
C ALA A 174 -5.46 -6.38 25.43
N TRP A 175 -4.19 -6.41 25.00
CA TRP A 175 -3.84 -6.60 23.60
C TRP A 175 -4.32 -7.94 23.03
N LYS A 176 -4.20 -9.02 23.81
CA LYS A 176 -4.76 -10.32 23.45
C LYS A 176 -6.27 -10.25 23.23
N LEU A 177 -7.00 -9.53 24.07
CA LEU A 177 -8.44 -9.34 23.90
C LEU A 177 -8.77 -8.57 22.61
N VAL A 178 -8.03 -7.49 22.32
CA VAL A 178 -8.14 -6.76 21.05
C VAL A 178 -7.97 -7.71 19.86
N LEU A 179 -6.91 -8.52 19.86
CA LEU A 179 -6.64 -9.46 18.77
C LEU A 179 -7.66 -10.60 18.66
N LEU A 180 -8.24 -11.06 19.77
CA LEU A 180 -9.33 -12.04 19.75
C LEU A 180 -10.60 -11.46 19.12
N LEU A 181 -10.91 -10.19 19.41
CA LEU A 181 -12.04 -9.48 18.80
C LEU A 181 -11.82 -9.19 17.32
N MET A 182 -10.60 -8.78 16.94
CA MET A 182 -10.22 -8.58 15.54
C MET A 182 -10.19 -9.90 14.74
N GLY A 183 -9.67 -10.97 15.35
CA GLY A 183 -9.54 -12.29 14.71
C GLY A 183 -10.86 -13.00 14.46
N ASN A 184 -11.99 -12.42 14.87
CA ASN A 184 -13.31 -12.90 14.49
C ASN A 184 -13.61 -12.47 13.04
N SER A 185 -13.75 -13.45 12.14
CA SER A 185 -13.96 -13.23 10.70
C SER A 185 -15.18 -12.38 10.37
N ALA A 186 -16.19 -12.30 11.25
CA ALA A 186 -17.34 -11.42 11.05
C ALA A 186 -16.96 -9.92 11.15
N VAL A 187 -16.01 -9.57 12.01
CA VAL A 187 -15.51 -8.19 12.20
C VAL A 187 -14.63 -7.78 11.03
N LEU A 188 -13.69 -8.64 10.62
CA LEU A 188 -12.82 -8.41 9.45
C LEU A 188 -13.62 -8.34 8.12
N ASN A 189 -14.57 -9.27 7.90
CA ASN A 189 -15.38 -9.31 6.69
C ASN A 189 -16.31 -8.10 6.56
N SER A 190 -16.87 -7.61 7.67
CA SER A 190 -17.77 -6.45 7.66
C SER A 190 -17.03 -5.12 7.48
N LEU A 191 -15.77 -5.02 7.91
CA LEU A 191 -15.06 -3.74 7.96
C LEU A 191 -14.27 -3.40 6.70
N LEU A 192 -13.78 -4.39 5.94
CA LEU A 192 -12.90 -4.14 4.81
C LEU A 192 -13.56 -4.36 3.43
N TYR A 193 -14.25 -5.48 3.21
CA TYR A 193 -14.58 -5.92 1.83
C TYR A 193 -16.00 -6.46 1.60
N ARG A 194 -16.97 -6.22 2.50
CA ARG A 194 -18.40 -6.58 2.32
C ARG A 194 -18.67 -8.00 1.76
N GLY A 195 -17.83 -8.98 2.10
CA GLY A 195 -18.09 -10.40 1.79
C GLY A 195 -17.14 -11.07 0.78
N ASP A 196 -16.33 -10.35 0.01
CA ASP A 196 -15.44 -10.93 -1.00
C ASP A 196 -14.01 -11.21 -0.49
N PHE A 197 -13.86 -11.46 0.82
CA PHE A 197 -12.54 -11.71 1.38
C PHE A 197 -11.99 -13.06 0.87
N PRO A 198 -10.77 -13.11 0.31
CA PRO A 198 -10.19 -14.35 -0.16
C PRO A 198 -10.19 -15.42 0.91
N LYS A 199 -10.61 -16.64 0.57
CA LYS A 199 -10.61 -17.75 1.52
C LYS A 199 -9.17 -18.01 1.97
N LYS A 200 -8.92 -17.81 3.26
CA LYS A 200 -7.65 -18.09 3.95
C LYS A 200 -7.17 -19.50 3.60
N ASN A 201 -5.95 -19.60 3.10
CA ASN A 201 -5.27 -20.88 2.83
C ASN A 201 -4.07 -21.12 3.76
N ARG A 202 -3.77 -20.17 4.64
CA ARG A 202 -2.78 -20.34 5.71
C ARG A 202 -3.27 -21.34 6.76
N PRO A 203 -2.42 -22.23 7.30
CA PRO A 203 -2.84 -23.24 8.27
C PRO A 203 -3.17 -22.66 9.66
N GLU A 204 -2.51 -21.56 10.06
CA GLU A 204 -2.66 -20.98 11.40
C GLU A 204 -3.99 -20.23 11.56
N SER A 205 -4.50 -20.11 12.80
CA SER A 205 -5.68 -19.28 13.06
C SER A 205 -5.40 -17.80 12.82
N ALA A 206 -6.40 -17.01 12.44
CA ALA A 206 -6.24 -15.57 12.25
C ALA A 206 -5.63 -14.88 13.49
N PHE A 207 -6.08 -15.29 14.69
CA PHE A 207 -5.49 -14.82 15.95
C PHE A 207 -3.98 -15.08 16.03
N ARG A 208 -3.51 -16.32 15.73
CA ARG A 208 -2.07 -16.64 15.75
C ARG A 208 -1.30 -15.83 14.71
N ILE A 209 -1.85 -15.70 13.50
CA ILE A 209 -1.24 -14.91 12.43
C ILE A 209 -0.99 -13.46 12.89
N TYR A 210 -2.02 -12.79 13.42
CA TYR A 210 -1.87 -11.41 13.87
C TYR A 210 -1.03 -11.29 15.13
N TRP A 211 -1.15 -12.23 16.08
CA TRP A 211 -0.31 -12.25 17.28
C TRP A 211 1.18 -12.27 16.91
N ASP A 212 1.60 -13.19 16.04
CA ASP A 212 2.99 -13.34 15.63
C ASP A 212 3.47 -12.15 14.78
N LEU A 213 2.59 -11.59 13.95
CA LEU A 213 2.87 -10.38 13.16
C LEU A 213 3.18 -9.19 14.07
N PHE A 214 2.29 -8.88 15.03
CA PHE A 214 2.47 -7.73 15.90
C PHE A 214 3.64 -7.92 16.87
N ASP A 215 3.83 -9.13 17.42
CA ASP A 215 5.01 -9.42 18.25
C ASP A 215 6.31 -9.21 17.45
N ARG A 216 6.37 -9.69 16.21
CA ARG A 216 7.51 -9.43 15.32
C ARG A 216 7.72 -7.94 15.11
N LEU A 217 6.69 -7.19 14.70
CA LEU A 217 6.80 -5.76 14.44
C LEU A 217 7.33 -5.00 15.67
N PHE A 218 6.77 -5.25 16.85
CA PHE A 218 7.18 -4.59 18.09
C PHE A 218 8.64 -4.92 18.46
N ARG A 219 9.12 -6.11 18.12
CA ARG A 219 10.47 -6.58 18.47
C ARG A 219 11.53 -6.29 17.41
N THR A 220 11.17 -5.99 16.17
CA THR A 220 12.15 -5.93 15.06
C THR A 220 12.27 -4.56 14.43
N LEU A 221 11.21 -3.76 14.42
CA LEU A 221 11.20 -2.45 13.78
C LEU A 221 10.88 -1.35 14.79
N PRO A 222 11.41 -0.13 14.63
CA PRO A 222 10.95 1.02 15.40
C PRO A 222 9.45 1.22 15.14
N VAL A 223 8.60 1.19 16.17
CA VAL A 223 7.14 1.21 15.97
C VAL A 223 6.65 2.51 15.32
N ARG A 224 7.36 3.62 15.56
CA ARG A 224 7.12 4.91 14.90
C ARG A 224 7.33 4.84 13.38
N SER A 225 8.19 3.94 12.90
CA SER A 225 8.47 3.82 11.46
C SER A 225 7.37 3.12 10.66
N SER A 226 6.37 2.52 11.32
CA SER A 226 5.27 1.81 10.67
C SER A 226 4.01 2.68 10.61
N PHE A 227 3.62 3.14 9.42
CA PHE A 227 2.31 3.80 9.24
C PHE A 227 1.17 2.88 9.71
N PHE A 228 1.29 1.58 9.46
CA PHE A 228 0.30 0.60 9.87
C PHE A 228 0.12 0.59 11.40
N LEU A 229 1.21 0.50 12.17
CA LEU A 229 1.11 0.54 13.62
C LEU A 229 0.59 1.90 14.13
N GLN A 230 1.01 3.01 13.52
CA GLN A 230 0.49 4.32 13.90
C GLN A 230 -1.03 4.40 13.69
N LEU A 231 -1.52 3.92 12.55
CA LEU A 231 -2.96 3.86 12.27
C LEU A 231 -3.68 2.91 13.24
N VAL A 232 -3.11 1.75 13.58
CA VAL A 232 -3.68 0.81 14.55
C VAL A 232 -3.81 1.43 15.94
N PHE A 233 -2.83 2.20 16.40
CA PHE A 233 -2.82 2.73 17.78
C PHE A 233 -3.41 4.14 17.92
N PHE A 234 -3.35 4.96 16.87
CA PHE A 234 -3.75 6.37 16.91
C PHE A 234 -4.86 6.70 15.91
N GLY A 235 -5.05 5.90 14.85
CA GLY A 235 -6.00 6.18 13.77
C GLY A 235 -5.55 7.30 12.85
N GLU A 236 -4.30 7.74 12.97
CA GLU A 236 -3.65 8.80 12.22
C GLU A 236 -2.13 8.62 12.26
N LEU A 237 -1.42 9.30 11.36
CA LEU A 237 0.04 9.39 11.39
C LEU A 237 0.45 10.57 12.29
N ARG A 238 1.19 10.27 13.36
CA ARG A 238 1.72 11.24 14.34
C ARG A 238 3.23 11.44 14.25
N TYR A 239 3.92 10.44 13.71
CA TYR A 239 5.38 10.39 13.63
C TYR A 239 5.78 10.33 12.15
N PRO A 240 6.45 11.38 11.61
CA PRO A 240 6.89 11.42 10.22
C PRO A 240 7.78 10.23 9.82
N GLU A 241 8.46 9.61 10.77
CA GLU A 241 9.27 8.40 10.58
C GLU A 241 8.48 7.27 9.92
N GLY A 242 7.16 7.24 10.12
CA GLY A 242 6.27 6.24 9.55
C GLY A 242 5.64 6.61 8.23
N TYR A 243 5.90 7.79 7.68
CA TYR A 243 5.35 8.13 6.36
C TYR A 243 5.78 7.09 5.30
N PRO A 244 4.89 6.77 4.34
CA PRO A 244 5.25 5.90 3.23
C PRO A 244 6.41 6.48 2.44
N ILE A 245 7.14 5.63 1.71
CA ILE A 245 8.36 6.03 1.01
C ILE A 245 8.12 7.09 -0.09
N GLU A 246 6.88 7.28 -0.56
CA GLU A 246 6.53 8.42 -1.44
C GLU A 246 6.78 9.80 -0.80
N CYS A 247 6.85 9.85 0.54
CA CYS A 247 7.08 11.06 1.30
C CYS A 247 8.58 11.35 1.55
N ASP A 248 9.48 10.42 1.24
CA ASP A 248 10.91 10.67 1.37
C ASP A 248 11.35 11.72 0.34
N ALA A 249 12.15 12.70 0.76
CA ALA A 249 12.50 13.83 -0.07
C ALA A 249 13.34 13.43 -1.30
N ASP A 250 14.28 12.49 -1.14
CA ASP A 250 15.13 12.03 -2.23
C ASP A 250 14.34 11.19 -3.23
N VAL A 251 13.47 10.30 -2.72
CA VAL A 251 12.56 9.51 -3.55
C VAL A 251 11.58 10.42 -4.29
N PHE A 252 11.01 11.42 -3.63
CA PHE A 252 10.13 12.42 -4.25
C PHE A 252 10.86 13.17 -5.37
N LEU A 253 12.06 13.70 -5.11
CA LEU A 253 12.84 14.45 -6.10
C LEU A 253 13.29 13.58 -7.29
N ALA A 254 13.63 12.32 -7.06
CA ALA A 254 13.93 11.37 -8.11
C ALA A 254 12.69 11.06 -8.97
N ALA A 255 11.56 10.75 -8.32
CA ALA A 255 10.30 10.48 -8.99
C ALA A 255 9.80 11.70 -9.79
N GLN A 256 9.91 12.91 -9.23
CA GLN A 256 9.54 14.16 -9.90
C GLN A 256 10.36 14.39 -11.17
N ARG A 257 11.68 14.15 -11.13
CA ARG A 257 12.54 14.28 -12.31
C ARG A 257 12.13 13.29 -13.40
N ALA A 258 11.93 12.03 -13.04
CA ALA A 258 11.52 10.99 -13.98
C ALA A 258 10.13 11.23 -14.57
N ALA A 259 9.16 11.64 -13.76
CA ALA A 259 7.77 11.83 -14.17
C ALA A 259 7.60 12.90 -15.27
N ARG A 260 8.56 13.82 -15.43
CA ARG A 260 8.54 14.82 -16.52
C ARG A 260 8.70 14.21 -17.90
N ASN A 261 9.42 13.10 -18.00
CA ASN A 261 9.79 12.47 -19.27
C ASN A 261 9.20 11.07 -19.46
N ALA A 262 8.78 10.40 -18.38
CA ALA A 262 8.19 9.08 -18.44
C ALA A 262 6.82 9.11 -19.15
N ASP A 263 6.57 8.12 -20.02
CA ASP A 263 5.24 7.82 -20.53
C ASP A 263 4.43 7.15 -19.41
N ILE A 264 3.41 7.83 -18.90
CA ILE A 264 2.59 7.33 -17.79
C ILE A 264 1.17 7.11 -18.32
N GLN A 265 0.74 5.85 -18.30
CA GLN A 265 -0.58 5.42 -18.79
C GLN A 265 -1.45 4.95 -17.63
N TYR A 266 -2.74 5.23 -17.71
CA TYR A 266 -3.75 4.78 -16.74
C TYR A 266 -4.72 3.86 -17.47
N VAL A 267 -4.79 2.61 -17.05
CA VAL A 267 -5.61 1.57 -17.72
C VAL A 267 -6.58 0.99 -16.72
N ARG A 268 -7.87 1.12 -17.02
CA ARG A 268 -8.89 0.41 -16.26
C ARG A 268 -9.00 -1.02 -16.76
N GLY A 269 -8.71 -2.01 -15.91
CA GLY A 269 -8.86 -3.41 -16.31
C GLY A 269 -8.11 -4.42 -15.44
N ASP A 270 -7.99 -5.63 -15.98
CA ASP A 270 -7.25 -6.74 -15.40
C ASP A 270 -5.76 -6.60 -15.74
N ILE A 271 -4.91 -6.46 -14.72
CA ILE A 271 -3.46 -6.30 -14.89
C ILE A 271 -2.79 -7.49 -15.56
N ILE A 272 -3.26 -8.72 -15.32
CA ILE A 272 -2.70 -9.93 -15.93
C ILE A 272 -2.97 -9.93 -17.42
N GLN A 273 -4.22 -9.61 -17.81
CA GLN A 273 -4.59 -9.47 -19.22
C GLN A 273 -3.82 -8.33 -19.88
N HIS A 274 -3.72 -7.18 -19.20
CA HIS A 274 -2.98 -6.04 -19.75
C HIS A 274 -1.52 -6.38 -20.04
N VAL A 275 -0.83 -7.04 -19.10
CA VAL A 275 0.56 -7.48 -19.29
C VAL A 275 0.66 -8.48 -20.43
N GLN A 276 -0.25 -9.46 -20.54
CA GLN A 276 -0.26 -10.45 -21.62
C GLN A 276 -0.29 -9.81 -23.03
N GLU A 277 -0.98 -8.67 -23.16
CA GLU A 277 -1.13 -7.92 -24.41
C GLU A 277 0.08 -7.04 -24.76
N GLN A 278 1.05 -6.88 -23.84
CA GLN A 278 2.30 -6.15 -24.10
C GLN A 278 3.37 -7.03 -24.77
N ARG A 279 4.57 -6.46 -24.97
CA ARG A 279 5.76 -7.17 -25.50
C ARG A 279 7.08 -6.77 -24.85
N ASP A 280 7.08 -5.77 -23.97
CA ASP A 280 8.28 -5.06 -23.51
C ASP A 280 8.31 -4.84 -21.99
N VAL A 281 7.50 -5.56 -21.22
CA VAL A 281 7.38 -5.37 -19.76
C VAL A 281 8.56 -5.99 -19.01
N ASP A 282 9.35 -5.14 -18.36
CA ASP A 282 10.53 -5.54 -17.58
C ASP A 282 10.21 -5.78 -16.10
N PHE A 283 9.14 -5.17 -15.58
CA PHE A 283 8.77 -5.27 -14.17
C PHE A 283 7.26 -5.20 -13.97
N VAL A 284 6.71 -6.09 -13.12
CA VAL A 284 5.30 -6.11 -12.75
C VAL A 284 5.13 -6.07 -11.23
N SER A 285 4.39 -5.09 -10.71
CA SER A 285 3.95 -5.04 -9.30
C SER A 285 2.47 -5.39 -9.21
N LEU A 286 2.16 -6.62 -8.78
CA LEU A 286 0.81 -7.18 -8.83
C LEU A 286 -0.05 -6.91 -7.59
N SER A 287 0.47 -6.30 -6.52
CA SER A 287 -0.22 -6.35 -5.22
C SER A 287 -0.52 -7.80 -4.82
N ASP A 288 -1.54 -7.94 -4.00
CA ASP A 288 -2.28 -9.13 -3.66
C ASP A 288 -3.35 -9.54 -4.67
N VAL A 289 -3.37 -8.98 -5.89
CA VAL A 289 -4.33 -9.36 -6.95
C VAL A 289 -4.46 -10.87 -7.13
N PRO A 290 -3.36 -11.67 -7.15
CA PRO A 290 -3.47 -13.13 -7.26
C PRO A 290 -4.32 -13.79 -6.18
N SER A 291 -4.41 -13.20 -4.99
CA SER A 291 -5.24 -13.72 -3.89
C SER A 291 -6.74 -13.63 -4.21
N PHE A 292 -7.16 -12.78 -5.14
CA PHE A 292 -8.57 -12.61 -5.51
C PHE A 292 -8.96 -13.42 -6.75
N LEU A 293 -8.01 -14.13 -7.37
CA LEU A 293 -8.28 -14.87 -8.59
C LEU A 293 -8.98 -16.21 -8.28
N PRO A 294 -9.83 -16.69 -9.21
CA PRO A 294 -10.28 -18.08 -9.19
C PRO A 294 -9.08 -19.05 -9.21
N PRO A 295 -9.18 -20.25 -8.62
CA PRO A 295 -8.06 -21.17 -8.44
C PRO A 295 -7.23 -21.46 -9.70
N ASP A 296 -7.87 -21.64 -10.86
CA ASP A 296 -7.15 -21.90 -12.11
C ASP A 296 -6.37 -20.68 -12.61
N ARG A 297 -6.95 -19.48 -12.49
CA ARG A 297 -6.26 -18.22 -12.83
C ARG A 297 -5.15 -17.89 -11.82
N GLU A 298 -5.36 -18.18 -10.54
CA GLU A 298 -4.33 -18.04 -9.50
C GLU A 298 -3.14 -18.98 -9.76
N ARG A 299 -3.40 -20.19 -10.25
CA ARG A 299 -2.34 -21.13 -10.60
C ARG A 299 -1.58 -20.69 -11.85
N ASP A 300 -2.28 -20.12 -12.84
CA ASP A 300 -1.72 -19.88 -14.18
C ASP A 300 -1.25 -18.43 -14.47
N PHE A 301 -1.46 -17.47 -13.57
CA PHE A 301 -1.24 -16.05 -13.90
C PHE A 301 0.18 -15.72 -14.39
N LEU A 302 1.21 -16.42 -13.92
CA LEU A 302 2.58 -16.26 -14.41
C LEU A 302 2.71 -16.70 -15.88
N ASN A 303 2.12 -17.83 -16.25
CA ASN A 303 2.12 -18.29 -17.65
C ASN A 303 1.33 -17.34 -18.54
N ALA A 304 0.18 -16.85 -18.05
CA ALA A 304 -0.68 -15.91 -18.79
C ALA A 304 0.05 -14.60 -19.12
N MET A 305 0.83 -14.03 -18.20
CA MET A 305 1.59 -12.80 -18.43
C MET A 305 2.85 -13.00 -19.29
N LYS A 306 3.41 -14.22 -19.31
CA LYS A 306 4.70 -14.53 -19.94
C LYS A 306 4.88 -13.97 -21.37
N PRO A 307 3.87 -14.00 -22.27
CA PRO A 307 4.01 -13.49 -23.63
C PRO A 307 4.29 -11.98 -23.74
N GLY A 308 3.97 -11.19 -22.71
CA GLY A 308 4.22 -9.74 -22.72
C GLY A 308 5.36 -9.26 -21.83
N LEU A 309 5.91 -10.16 -21.03
CA LEU A 309 7.16 -9.92 -20.31
C LEU A 309 8.35 -9.91 -21.28
N THR A 310 9.48 -9.38 -20.82
CA THR A 310 10.79 -9.52 -21.47
C THR A 310 11.60 -10.64 -20.81
N PRO A 311 12.65 -11.17 -21.46
CA PRO A 311 13.66 -11.98 -20.78
C PRO A 311 14.13 -11.29 -19.50
N GLU A 312 14.29 -12.04 -18.40
CA GLU A 312 14.71 -11.54 -17.08
C GLU A 312 13.74 -10.58 -16.38
N ALA A 313 12.53 -10.37 -16.92
CA ALA A 313 11.51 -9.54 -16.29
C ALA A 313 11.15 -10.03 -14.87
N LEU A 314 10.92 -9.09 -13.96
CA LEU A 314 10.63 -9.38 -12.56
C LEU A 314 9.15 -9.15 -12.23
N VAL A 315 8.51 -10.15 -11.65
CA VAL A 315 7.12 -10.09 -11.17
C VAL A 315 7.12 -10.15 -9.65
N VAL A 316 6.51 -9.15 -9.00
CA VAL A 316 6.35 -9.08 -7.56
C VAL A 316 4.88 -9.24 -7.20
N THR A 317 4.57 -10.13 -6.26
CA THR A 317 3.21 -10.32 -5.73
C THR A 317 3.22 -10.39 -4.21
N ARG A 318 2.07 -10.13 -3.63
CA ARG A 318 1.81 -10.13 -2.19
C ARG A 318 0.67 -11.09 -1.85
N GLY A 319 0.63 -11.54 -0.62
CA GLY A 319 -0.48 -12.31 -0.07
C GLY A 319 -0.53 -12.18 1.44
N HIS A 320 -1.72 -11.99 2.00
CA HIS A 320 -1.89 -11.75 3.44
C HIS A 320 -2.38 -13.00 4.17
N LEU A 321 -3.70 -13.25 4.14
CA LEU A 321 -4.33 -14.44 4.71
C LEU A 321 -4.50 -15.56 3.67
N ARG A 322 -4.60 -15.18 2.39
CA ARG A 322 -4.43 -16.07 1.26
C ARG A 322 -3.13 -15.71 0.55
N VAL A 323 -2.33 -16.72 0.24
CA VAL A 323 -1.08 -16.56 -0.50
C VAL A 323 -1.16 -17.45 -1.73
N ALA A 324 -1.08 -16.84 -2.92
CA ALA A 324 -1.14 -17.57 -4.18
C ALA A 324 0.07 -18.51 -4.34
N SER A 325 -0.15 -19.66 -4.95
CA SER A 325 0.90 -20.65 -5.27
C SER A 325 0.86 -20.96 -6.76
N PRO A 326 1.43 -20.09 -7.62
CA PRO A 326 1.38 -20.25 -9.06
C PRO A 326 2.28 -21.39 -9.56
N GLU A 327 1.99 -21.86 -10.77
CA GLU A 327 2.94 -22.62 -11.58
C GLU A 327 4.09 -21.71 -12.02
N VAL A 328 5.32 -22.16 -11.79
CA VAL A 328 6.54 -21.36 -12.01
C VAL A 328 7.32 -21.81 -13.25
N GLN A 329 6.66 -22.46 -14.22
CA GLN A 329 7.36 -23.00 -15.39
C GLN A 329 7.95 -21.88 -16.27
N GLY A 330 9.28 -21.85 -16.37
CA GLY A 330 10.01 -20.79 -17.07
C GLY A 330 10.22 -19.53 -16.24
N TYR A 331 10.08 -19.63 -14.92
CA TYR A 331 10.44 -18.62 -13.95
C TYR A 331 11.40 -19.20 -12.91
N ASP A 332 12.27 -18.35 -12.38
CA ASP A 332 13.01 -18.61 -11.15
C ASP A 332 12.32 -17.90 -9.99
N VAL A 333 12.17 -18.61 -8.87
CA VAL A 333 11.69 -18.01 -7.61
C VAL A 333 12.87 -17.34 -6.93
N VAL A 334 12.88 -16.02 -6.93
CA VAL A 334 14.04 -15.21 -6.53
C VAL A 334 13.80 -14.38 -5.27
N SER A 335 12.74 -14.70 -4.50
CA SER A 335 12.37 -13.98 -3.28
C SER A 335 13.52 -13.86 -2.27
N GLU A 336 14.38 -14.88 -2.18
CA GLU A 336 15.54 -14.87 -1.27
C GLU A 336 16.54 -13.76 -1.58
N ARG A 337 16.63 -13.32 -2.86
CA ARG A 337 17.50 -12.20 -3.25
C ARG A 337 17.06 -10.86 -2.63
N TYR A 338 15.82 -10.80 -2.16
CA TYR A 338 15.19 -9.60 -1.59
C TYR A 338 14.81 -9.80 -0.11
N SER A 339 15.35 -10.83 0.55
CA SER A 339 15.00 -11.18 1.93
C SER A 339 15.19 -10.02 2.91
N ASP A 340 16.26 -9.23 2.75
CA ASP A 340 16.53 -8.05 3.57
C ASP A 340 15.44 -6.97 3.41
N ALA A 341 15.06 -6.67 2.16
CA ALA A 341 14.01 -5.69 1.89
C ALA A 341 12.65 -6.17 2.43
N ILE A 342 12.33 -7.46 2.30
CA ILE A 342 11.11 -8.07 2.84
C ILE A 342 11.11 -8.04 4.38
N ALA A 343 12.25 -8.30 5.02
CA ALA A 343 12.38 -8.26 6.47
C ALA A 343 12.23 -6.84 7.04
N GLN A 344 12.54 -5.81 6.25
CA GLN A 344 12.43 -4.40 6.62
C GLN A 344 11.10 -3.74 6.20
N GLU A 345 10.23 -4.45 5.48
CA GLU A 345 8.90 -3.97 5.08
C GLU A 345 8.10 -3.57 6.33
N ARG A 346 7.61 -2.34 6.38
CA ARG A 346 7.17 -1.74 7.65
C ARG A 346 5.74 -2.08 8.07
N THR A 347 5.02 -2.91 7.32
CA THR A 347 3.69 -3.40 7.74
C THR A 347 3.74 -4.84 8.25
N GLN A 348 4.67 -5.65 7.75
CA GLN A 348 4.81 -7.10 7.90
C GLN A 348 3.50 -7.89 7.66
N LEU A 349 2.50 -7.27 7.03
CA LEU A 349 1.20 -7.88 6.70
C LEU A 349 1.32 -8.88 5.55
N TRP A 350 2.30 -8.66 4.68
CA TRP A 350 2.36 -9.29 3.37
C TRP A 350 3.45 -10.37 3.31
N ARG A 351 3.09 -11.54 2.79
CA ARG A 351 4.02 -12.49 2.20
C ARG A 351 4.33 -12.01 0.80
N ILE A 352 5.59 -11.67 0.54
CA ILE A 352 6.03 -11.09 -0.73
C ILE A 352 6.81 -12.16 -1.49
N HIS A 353 6.47 -12.34 -2.76
CA HIS A 353 7.14 -13.29 -3.65
C HIS A 353 7.63 -12.60 -4.91
N PHE A 354 8.82 -12.99 -5.35
CA PHE A 354 9.45 -12.51 -6.56
C PHE A 354 9.67 -13.67 -7.54
N TYR A 355 9.24 -13.48 -8.78
CA TYR A 355 9.44 -14.42 -9.87
C TYR A 355 10.17 -13.73 -11.00
N GLN A 356 11.31 -14.27 -11.41
CA GLN A 356 12.07 -13.75 -12.54
C GLN A 356 11.83 -14.64 -13.75
N ARG A 357 11.40 -14.06 -14.87
CA ARG A 357 11.24 -14.81 -16.12
C ARG A 357 12.60 -15.27 -16.63
N ARG A 358 12.74 -16.56 -16.94
CA ARG A 358 13.95 -17.09 -17.58
C ARG A 358 14.09 -16.53 -19.00
N SER A 359 15.34 -16.29 -19.39
CA SER A 359 15.73 -15.89 -20.74
C SER A 359 15.15 -16.77 -21.85
#